data_AF-A0AAD9FAQ3-F1
#
_entry.id   AF-A0AAD9FAQ3-F1
#
_cell.length_a   1.000
_cell.length_b   1.000
_cell.length_c   1.000
_cell.angle_alpha   90.00
_cell.angle_beta   90.00
_cell.angle_gamma   90.00
#
_symmetry.space_group_name_H-M   'P 1'
#
loop_
_entity.id
_entity.type
_entity.pdbx_description
1 polymer ?
#
loop_
_entity_poly.entity_id
_entity_poly.type
_entity_poly.pdbx_seq_one_letter_code
_entity_poly.pdbx_strand_id
1 'polypeptide(L)'
;MLLNFLRFVSKIMSKHFNDDIRIIAEIKCSDLLHLAVLHPRKCSVYSVSGNVEHGDQYQLKMVYEHNLKRTVCNMTYGSFGGVTGHHSLCIQSMDGMLMFVEQDSYTFGRFLPGFLLPGPLAYSRRTDSFLTVSAARQLESYKYETLAVAAEAESRQDADLPLKTGGKRLTPDWTFVLGEQALDLGQIRFMKKLEFNPSCFLPYSSVTDGTTNLLLGNHTNMLQVYQDVTLKWAAQLSFVPVAIRVANFPELKGVVVSLSSDGHLLCSYMGTDPSFFSTPKVDAREADYEQVDADMKKLQKFIREATRTQDILTKSDAEEDLIVTATVSSSMDSPSQALIQDMDDLPVPSVTVQVKVKARCVVQSPKLTVSLQPPLAVTQDQFVLEPMGVGKSTVVAFSAFLNGRYPAADLSGYVTVSYSSPT
;
A
#
# COMPACT_ATOMS: atom_id res chain seq x y z
N MET A 1 -15.96 29.74 -8.92
CA MET A 1 -15.91 29.00 -10.21
C MET A 1 -15.13 27.69 -10.05
N LEU A 2 -13.85 27.68 -9.63
CA LEU A 2 -13.11 26.45 -9.30
C LEU A 2 -13.69 25.65 -8.11
N LEU A 3 -14.31 26.34 -7.13
CA LEU A 3 -15.07 25.71 -6.04
C LEU A 3 -16.25 24.88 -6.56
N ASN A 4 -16.88 25.33 -7.64
CA ASN A 4 -17.93 24.57 -8.29
C ASN A 4 -17.29 23.40 -9.01
N PHE A 5 -16.23 23.58 -9.81
CA PHE A 5 -15.52 22.47 -10.47
C PHE A 5 -15.07 21.34 -9.50
N LEU A 6 -14.52 21.68 -8.33
CA LEU A 6 -14.03 20.69 -7.36
C LEU A 6 -15.15 20.10 -6.48
N ARG A 7 -16.13 20.91 -6.03
CA ARG A 7 -17.34 20.38 -5.36
C ARG A 7 -18.16 19.51 -6.32
N PHE A 8 -18.12 19.83 -7.61
CA PHE A 8 -18.79 19.13 -8.70
C PHE A 8 -18.13 17.79 -8.98
N VAL A 9 -16.80 17.74 -9.17
CA VAL A 9 -16.08 16.47 -9.36
C VAL A 9 -16.29 15.53 -8.16
N SER A 10 -16.29 16.05 -6.92
CA SER A 10 -16.52 15.24 -5.72
C SER A 10 -17.99 14.80 -5.51
N LYS A 11 -19.00 15.66 -5.71
CA LYS A 11 -20.42 15.29 -5.51
C LYS A 11 -21.02 14.46 -6.65
N ILE A 12 -20.51 14.60 -7.88
CA ILE A 12 -21.13 13.99 -9.06
C ILE A 12 -20.53 12.62 -9.41
N MET A 13 -19.23 12.41 -9.15
CA MET A 13 -18.62 11.06 -9.22
C MET A 13 -19.33 10.06 -8.29
N SER A 14 -19.96 10.54 -7.21
CA SER A 14 -20.68 9.69 -6.24
C SER A 14 -22.19 9.54 -6.50
N LYS A 15 -22.83 10.38 -7.32
CA LYS A 15 -24.32 10.46 -7.35
C LYS A 15 -24.99 10.43 -8.73
N HIS A 16 -24.27 10.72 -9.82
CA HIS A 16 -24.91 10.83 -11.16
C HIS A 16 -24.23 10.09 -12.31
N PHE A 17 -22.96 9.70 -12.18
CA PHE A 17 -22.28 8.92 -13.22
C PHE A 17 -22.08 7.48 -12.75
N ASN A 18 -22.95 6.59 -13.23
CA ASN A 18 -22.82 5.14 -13.08
C ASN A 18 -21.75 4.52 -14.02
N ASP A 19 -21.15 5.34 -14.90
CA ASP A 19 -20.18 4.91 -15.90
C ASP A 19 -18.75 5.31 -15.50
N ASP A 20 -17.75 4.47 -15.85
CA ASP A 20 -16.31 4.72 -15.69
C ASP A 20 -15.87 6.03 -16.39
N ILE A 21 -15.93 7.18 -15.69
CA ILE A 21 -15.39 8.44 -16.21
C ILE A 21 -13.87 8.33 -16.33
N ARG A 22 -13.34 8.72 -17.49
CA ARG A 22 -11.90 8.76 -17.75
C ARG A 22 -11.31 10.10 -17.34
N ILE A 23 -11.85 11.20 -17.86
CA ILE A 23 -11.29 12.56 -17.72
C ILE A 23 -12.39 13.61 -17.68
N ILE A 24 -12.16 14.68 -16.91
CA ILE A 24 -12.98 15.89 -16.88
C ILE A 24 -12.07 17.09 -17.19
N ALA A 25 -12.50 17.96 -18.12
CA ALA A 25 -11.76 19.16 -18.50
C ALA A 25 -12.69 20.38 -18.58
N GLU A 26 -12.13 21.56 -18.25
CA GLU A 26 -12.80 22.85 -18.44
C GLU A 26 -12.40 23.44 -19.79
N ILE A 27 -13.37 23.68 -20.66
CA ILE A 27 -13.13 24.15 -22.03
C ILE A 27 -13.85 25.47 -22.29
N LYS A 28 -13.25 26.32 -23.12
CA LYS A 28 -13.84 27.58 -23.57
C LYS A 28 -14.69 27.31 -24.82
N CYS A 29 -15.97 27.67 -24.80
CA CYS A 29 -16.83 27.65 -25.98
C CYS A 29 -17.46 29.03 -26.11
N SER A 30 -17.01 29.82 -27.09
CA SER A 30 -17.22 31.27 -27.10
C SER A 30 -16.72 31.89 -25.77
N ASP A 31 -17.36 32.92 -25.22
CA ASP A 31 -16.93 33.57 -23.98
C ASP A 31 -17.33 32.85 -22.68
N LEU A 32 -17.87 31.64 -22.77
CA LEU A 32 -18.34 30.85 -21.63
C LEU A 32 -17.52 29.58 -21.42
N LEU A 33 -17.27 29.26 -20.15
CA LEU A 33 -16.61 28.03 -19.73
C LEU A 33 -17.63 26.90 -19.62
N HIS A 34 -17.25 25.75 -20.18
CA HIS A 34 -18.05 24.54 -20.25
C HIS A 34 -17.25 23.37 -19.69
N LEU A 35 -17.98 22.33 -19.30
CA LEU A 35 -17.41 21.12 -18.76
C LEU A 35 -17.43 20.00 -19.81
N ALA A 36 -16.27 19.53 -20.22
CA ALA A 36 -16.14 18.32 -21.03
C ALA A 36 -15.94 17.09 -20.12
N VAL A 37 -16.75 16.06 -20.32
CA VAL A 37 -16.70 14.79 -19.59
C VAL A 37 -16.45 13.67 -20.59
N LEU A 38 -15.35 12.94 -20.40
CA LEU A 38 -14.96 11.82 -21.24
C LEU A 38 -15.33 10.49 -20.59
N HIS A 39 -16.17 9.74 -21.29
CA HIS A 39 -16.51 8.35 -20.99
C HIS A 39 -15.80 7.40 -21.97
N PRO A 40 -15.81 6.08 -21.74
CA PRO A 40 -15.09 5.15 -22.60
C PRO A 40 -15.56 5.17 -24.05
N ARG A 41 -16.82 5.54 -24.33
CA ARG A 41 -17.42 5.54 -25.69
C ARG A 41 -18.17 6.82 -26.05
N LYS A 42 -18.08 7.87 -25.25
CA LYS A 42 -18.73 9.17 -25.53
C LYS A 42 -17.96 10.32 -24.90
N CYS A 43 -18.04 11.48 -25.52
CA CYS A 43 -17.55 12.74 -24.95
C CYS A 43 -18.70 13.73 -24.89
N SER A 44 -19.10 14.12 -23.68
CA SER A 44 -20.28 14.94 -23.43
C SER A 44 -19.85 16.29 -22.88
N VAL A 45 -20.39 17.38 -23.42
CA VAL A 45 -20.06 18.75 -23.00
C VAL A 45 -21.29 19.39 -22.37
N TYR A 46 -21.11 19.95 -21.19
CA TYR A 46 -22.17 20.53 -20.37
C TYR A 46 -21.91 22.00 -20.08
N SER A 47 -22.99 22.78 -20.02
CA SER A 47 -22.99 24.09 -19.39
C SER A 47 -23.48 23.95 -17.94
N VAL A 48 -22.86 24.71 -17.05
CA VAL A 48 -23.20 24.72 -15.62
C VAL A 48 -23.86 26.06 -15.31
N SER A 49 -25.12 26.03 -14.91
CA SER A 49 -25.85 27.20 -14.40
C SER A 49 -26.18 27.00 -12.92
N GLY A 50 -26.18 28.08 -12.16
CA GLY A 50 -26.61 28.09 -10.77
C GLY A 50 -27.68 29.14 -10.58
N ASN A 51 -28.78 28.80 -9.91
CA ASN A 51 -29.81 29.77 -9.53
C ASN A 51 -29.86 29.87 -8.01
N VAL A 52 -29.78 31.10 -7.48
CA VAL A 52 -29.58 31.36 -6.04
C VAL A 52 -30.91 31.68 -5.33
N GLU A 53 -31.98 31.97 -6.08
CA GLU A 53 -33.23 32.50 -5.53
C GLU A 53 -34.09 31.49 -4.75
N HIS A 54 -33.90 30.18 -4.96
CA HIS A 54 -34.66 29.11 -4.28
C HIS A 54 -33.77 27.97 -3.73
N GLY A 55 -32.59 28.31 -3.22
CA GLY A 55 -31.60 27.37 -2.66
C GLY A 55 -30.43 27.08 -3.61
N ASP A 56 -29.43 26.32 -3.15
CA ASP A 56 -28.24 25.94 -3.94
C ASP A 56 -28.60 24.91 -5.04
N GLN A 57 -29.30 25.35 -6.08
CA GLN A 57 -29.61 24.53 -7.25
C GLN A 57 -28.63 24.81 -8.38
N TYR A 58 -27.69 23.88 -8.58
CA TYR A 58 -26.85 23.83 -9.76
C TYR A 58 -27.51 22.91 -10.79
N GLN A 59 -27.65 23.40 -12.02
CA GLN A 59 -28.15 22.63 -13.14
C GLN A 59 -27.02 22.37 -14.13
N LEU A 60 -26.97 21.13 -14.59
CA LEU A 60 -26.14 20.69 -15.70
C LEU A 60 -27.02 20.57 -16.94
N LYS A 61 -26.71 21.34 -17.96
CA LYS A 61 -27.36 21.21 -19.25
C LYS A 61 -26.37 20.68 -20.26
N MET A 62 -26.65 19.51 -20.83
CA MET A 62 -25.86 18.98 -21.93
C MET A 62 -26.00 19.91 -23.14
N VAL A 63 -24.86 20.34 -23.68
CA VAL A 63 -24.79 21.20 -24.86
C VAL A 63 -24.71 20.34 -26.11
N TYR A 64 -23.75 19.40 -26.13
CA TYR A 64 -23.60 18.41 -27.20
C TYR A 64 -22.93 17.15 -26.65
N GLU A 65 -23.06 16.06 -27.40
CA GLU A 65 -22.44 14.77 -27.10
C GLU A 65 -21.93 14.12 -28.38
N HIS A 66 -20.69 13.63 -28.31
CA HIS A 66 -20.05 12.87 -29.37
C HIS A 66 -20.04 11.39 -29.03
N ASN A 67 -20.71 10.59 -29.85
CA ASN A 67 -20.65 9.13 -29.75
C ASN A 67 -19.39 8.61 -30.45
N LEU A 68 -18.53 7.92 -29.69
CA LEU A 68 -17.21 7.50 -30.13
C LEU A 68 -17.25 6.04 -30.61
N LYS A 69 -16.79 5.83 -31.85
CA LYS A 69 -16.70 4.51 -32.47
C LYS A 69 -15.65 3.61 -31.81
N ARG A 70 -14.68 4.20 -31.11
CA ARG A 70 -13.56 3.52 -30.44
C ARG A 70 -13.62 3.77 -28.95
N THR A 71 -13.11 2.82 -28.18
CA THR A 71 -12.90 3.01 -26.75
C THR A 71 -11.76 4.00 -26.52
N VAL A 72 -11.93 4.95 -25.61
CA VAL A 72 -10.98 6.05 -25.40
C VAL A 72 -10.22 6.00 -24.08
N CYS A 73 -8.99 6.50 -24.12
CA CYS A 73 -8.07 6.54 -22.99
C CYS A 73 -8.12 7.89 -22.29
N ASN A 74 -7.76 8.95 -23.00
CA ASN A 74 -7.63 10.30 -22.47
C ASN A 74 -8.01 11.36 -23.53
N MET A 75 -7.97 12.64 -23.14
CA MET A 75 -8.15 13.77 -24.04
C MET A 75 -7.32 14.97 -23.59
N THR A 76 -7.01 15.85 -24.53
CA THR A 76 -6.51 17.21 -24.29
C THR A 76 -7.36 18.22 -25.03
N TYR A 77 -7.25 19.49 -24.70
CA TYR A 77 -7.99 20.57 -25.34
C TYR A 77 -7.11 21.77 -25.63
N GLY A 78 -7.57 22.64 -26.52
CA GLY A 78 -6.91 23.91 -26.79
C GLY A 78 -7.33 24.55 -28.11
N SER A 79 -6.74 25.70 -28.39
CA SER A 79 -6.88 26.39 -29.67
C SER A 79 -5.93 25.80 -30.71
N PHE A 80 -6.29 24.65 -31.26
CA PHE A 80 -5.50 23.99 -32.30
C PHE A 80 -5.46 24.85 -33.57
N GLY A 81 -4.30 24.96 -34.23
CA GLY A 81 -4.18 25.80 -35.44
C GLY A 81 -4.28 27.31 -35.17
N GLY A 82 -4.20 27.74 -33.90
CA GLY A 82 -4.26 29.15 -33.52
C GLY A 82 -5.67 29.76 -33.45
N VAL A 83 -6.73 28.95 -33.55
CA VAL A 83 -8.12 29.43 -33.51
C VAL A 83 -8.43 30.19 -32.21
N THR A 84 -9.00 31.38 -32.33
CA THR A 84 -9.40 32.21 -31.19
C THR A 84 -10.90 32.15 -30.96
N GLY A 85 -11.35 32.06 -29.71
CA GLY A 85 -12.76 32.12 -29.34
C GLY A 85 -13.31 30.82 -28.74
N HIS A 86 -12.75 29.67 -29.11
CA HIS A 86 -13.12 28.37 -28.54
C HIS A 86 -11.92 27.44 -28.41
N HIS A 87 -12.10 26.39 -27.62
CA HIS A 87 -11.22 25.24 -27.52
C HIS A 87 -11.79 24.08 -28.33
N SER A 88 -10.91 23.42 -29.07
CA SER A 88 -11.15 22.15 -29.73
C SER A 88 -10.66 21.02 -28.82
N LEU A 89 -11.16 19.81 -29.05
CA LEU A 89 -10.82 18.60 -28.28
C LEU A 89 -10.01 17.64 -29.15
N CYS A 90 -8.97 17.05 -28.56
CA CYS A 90 -8.24 15.93 -29.14
C CYS A 90 -8.37 14.75 -28.20
N ILE A 91 -8.97 13.66 -28.67
CA ILE A 91 -9.30 12.46 -27.88
C ILE A 91 -8.43 11.31 -28.37
N GLN A 92 -7.68 10.68 -27.47
CA GLN A 92 -6.87 9.51 -27.78
C GLN A 92 -7.67 8.23 -27.52
N SER A 93 -7.78 7.39 -28.55
CA SER A 93 -8.35 6.05 -28.40
C SER A 93 -7.37 5.05 -27.80
N MET A 94 -7.89 3.95 -27.26
CA MET A 94 -7.08 2.86 -26.71
C MET A 94 -6.18 2.17 -27.74
N ASP A 95 -6.51 2.27 -29.03
CA ASP A 95 -5.75 1.74 -30.17
C ASP A 95 -4.90 2.81 -30.89
N GLY A 96 -4.74 4.00 -30.30
CA GLY A 96 -3.75 4.99 -30.74
C GLY A 96 -4.22 5.93 -31.83
N MET A 97 -5.52 6.07 -32.05
CA MET A 97 -6.10 7.10 -32.90
C MET A 97 -6.30 8.40 -32.11
N LEU A 98 -5.73 9.50 -32.60
CA LEU A 98 -6.06 10.85 -32.18
C LEU A 98 -7.29 11.33 -32.97
N MET A 99 -8.39 11.60 -32.29
CA MET A 99 -9.64 12.10 -32.87
C MET A 99 -9.79 13.58 -32.54
N PHE A 100 -9.95 14.40 -33.57
CA PHE A 100 -10.10 15.85 -33.46
C PHE A 100 -11.55 16.24 -33.60
N VAL A 101 -12.02 17.00 -32.62
CA VAL A 101 -13.41 17.44 -32.50
C VAL A 101 -13.42 18.94 -32.28
N GLU A 102 -14.17 19.64 -33.12
CA GLU A 102 -14.40 21.07 -33.00
C GLU A 102 -15.87 21.30 -32.65
N GLN A 103 -16.12 21.74 -31.41
CA GLN A 103 -17.46 21.94 -30.87
C GLN A 103 -18.34 20.67 -31.04
N ASP A 104 -19.45 20.75 -31.75
CA ASP A 104 -20.40 19.66 -31.99
C ASP A 104 -20.06 18.83 -33.24
N SER A 105 -18.93 19.10 -33.91
CA SER A 105 -18.52 18.41 -35.14
C SER A 105 -17.21 17.64 -34.99
N TYR A 106 -17.20 16.40 -35.49
CA TYR A 106 -15.97 15.63 -35.68
C TYR A 106 -15.24 16.14 -36.92
N THR A 107 -13.95 16.50 -36.78
CA THR A 107 -13.16 17.06 -37.87
C THR A 107 -12.43 15.96 -38.63
N PHE A 108 -11.51 15.24 -37.96
CA PHE A 108 -10.71 14.16 -38.53
C PHE A 108 -10.08 13.30 -37.44
N GLY A 109 -9.38 12.24 -37.81
CA GLY A 109 -8.57 11.51 -36.83
C GLY A 109 -7.44 10.71 -37.46
N ARG A 110 -6.36 10.49 -36.71
CA ARG A 110 -5.06 10.02 -37.19
C ARG A 110 -4.48 8.97 -36.27
N PHE A 111 -3.97 7.88 -36.82
CA PHE A 111 -3.25 6.87 -36.03
C PHE A 111 -1.82 7.32 -35.75
N LEU A 112 -1.43 7.18 -34.48
CA LEU A 112 -0.04 7.37 -34.07
C LEU A 112 0.83 6.24 -34.65
N PRO A 113 2.00 6.56 -35.23
CA PRO A 113 2.93 5.54 -35.71
C PRO A 113 3.55 4.79 -34.53
N GLY A 114 3.85 3.49 -34.72
CA GLY A 114 4.57 2.71 -33.70
C GLY A 114 3.82 2.51 -32.38
N PHE A 115 2.49 2.63 -32.41
CA PHE A 115 1.65 2.57 -31.23
C PHE A 115 1.56 1.14 -30.64
N LEU A 116 1.55 1.06 -29.31
CA LEU A 116 1.33 -0.18 -28.56
C LEU A 116 0.36 0.05 -27.38
N LEU A 117 0.64 1.09 -26.57
CA LEU A 117 -0.19 1.51 -25.45
C LEU A 117 -0.35 3.04 -25.45
N PRO A 118 -1.51 3.56 -24.99
CA PRO A 118 -1.73 4.99 -24.89
C PRO A 118 -0.90 5.60 -23.77
N GLY A 119 -0.08 6.59 -24.10
CA GLY A 119 0.62 7.43 -23.12
C GLY A 119 -0.15 8.72 -22.80
N PRO A 120 0.40 9.57 -21.92
CA PRO A 120 -0.16 10.90 -21.67
C PRO A 120 -0.22 11.72 -22.96
N LEU A 121 -1.17 12.65 -23.04
CA LEU A 121 -1.39 13.51 -24.19
C LEU A 121 -1.55 14.96 -23.74
N ALA A 122 -0.75 15.86 -24.32
CA ALA A 122 -0.83 17.30 -24.05
C ALA A 122 -0.74 18.10 -25.35
N TYR A 123 -1.33 19.30 -25.35
CA TYR A 123 -1.23 20.25 -26.46
C TYR A 123 -0.40 21.47 -26.07
N SER A 124 0.61 21.79 -26.88
CA SER A 124 1.45 22.98 -26.75
C SER A 124 0.97 24.05 -27.72
N ARG A 125 0.29 25.09 -27.20
CA ARG A 125 -0.15 26.24 -28.00
C ARG A 125 1.03 27.00 -28.63
N ARG A 126 2.19 27.06 -27.95
CA ARG A 126 3.34 27.84 -28.41
C ARG A 126 3.92 27.31 -29.73
N THR A 127 3.89 25.99 -29.90
CA THR A 127 4.45 25.32 -31.08
C THR A 127 3.36 24.72 -31.98
N ASP A 128 2.09 24.89 -31.60
CA ASP A 128 0.93 24.25 -32.23
C ASP A 128 1.15 22.74 -32.45
N SER A 129 1.52 22.03 -31.37
CA SER A 129 1.91 20.62 -31.44
C SER A 129 1.30 19.79 -30.33
N PHE A 130 1.00 18.53 -30.63
CA PHE A 130 0.62 17.50 -29.69
C PHE A 130 1.87 16.78 -29.20
N LEU A 131 1.93 16.56 -27.89
CA LEU A 131 2.99 15.86 -27.20
C LEU A 131 2.41 14.58 -26.63
N THR A 132 3.08 13.45 -26.88
CA THR A 132 2.74 12.17 -26.27
C THR A 132 4.00 11.36 -25.98
N VAL A 133 3.90 10.37 -25.09
CA VAL A 133 5.00 9.45 -24.81
C VAL A 133 4.59 8.06 -25.27
N SER A 134 5.33 7.49 -26.22
CA SER A 134 5.05 6.16 -26.72
C SER A 134 5.54 5.07 -25.78
N ALA A 135 5.06 3.84 -25.98
CA ALA A 135 5.51 2.67 -25.22
C ALA A 135 7.03 2.41 -25.37
N ALA A 136 7.66 2.94 -26.42
CA ALA A 136 9.10 2.95 -26.61
C ALA A 136 9.86 3.97 -25.73
N ARG A 137 9.16 4.66 -24.81
CA ARG A 137 9.72 5.67 -23.88
C ARG A 137 10.29 6.87 -24.62
N GLN A 138 9.66 7.22 -25.72
CA GLN A 138 10.01 8.38 -26.54
C GLN A 138 8.93 9.43 -26.36
N LEU A 139 9.33 10.63 -25.96
CA LEU A 139 8.51 11.82 -26.09
C LEU A 139 8.50 12.24 -27.55
N GLU A 140 7.31 12.26 -28.13
CA GLU A 140 7.08 12.53 -29.54
C GLU A 140 6.24 13.80 -29.69
N SER A 141 6.62 14.64 -30.64
CA SER A 141 5.87 15.85 -30.99
C SER A 141 5.28 15.76 -32.38
N TYR A 142 4.00 16.07 -32.51
CA TYR A 142 3.28 16.07 -33.79
C TYR A 142 2.63 17.45 -34.00
N LYS A 143 3.08 18.18 -35.02
CA LYS A 143 2.46 19.46 -35.39
C LYS A 143 1.01 19.26 -35.83
N TYR A 144 0.12 20.14 -35.39
CA TYR A 144 -1.30 20.07 -35.74
C TYR A 144 -1.52 20.12 -37.26
N GLU A 145 -0.84 21.04 -37.95
CA GLU A 145 -0.90 21.16 -39.41
C GLU A 145 -0.54 19.84 -40.11
N THR A 146 0.51 19.14 -39.67
CA THR A 146 0.92 17.86 -40.25
C THR A 146 -0.13 16.77 -40.06
N LEU A 147 -0.77 16.74 -38.88
CA LEU A 147 -1.87 15.81 -38.58
C LEU A 147 -3.11 16.11 -39.46
N ALA A 148 -3.44 17.38 -39.64
CA ALA A 148 -4.57 17.83 -40.45
C ALA A 148 -4.36 17.59 -41.96
N VAL A 149 -3.19 17.91 -42.51
CA VAL A 149 -2.91 17.68 -43.94
C VAL A 149 -2.89 16.19 -44.28
N ALA A 150 -2.32 15.38 -43.38
CA ALA A 150 -2.39 13.93 -43.55
C ALA A 150 -3.85 13.45 -43.60
N ALA A 151 -4.79 14.09 -42.87
CA ALA A 151 -6.25 13.83 -42.87
C ALA A 151 -6.83 13.70 -44.27
N GLU A 152 -6.59 14.75 -45.06
CA GLU A 152 -7.16 14.90 -46.39
C GLU A 152 -6.55 13.93 -47.41
N ALA A 153 -5.30 13.50 -47.20
CA ALA A 153 -4.62 12.59 -48.12
C ALA A 153 -5.18 11.16 -48.06
N GLU A 154 -5.70 10.71 -46.91
CA GLU A 154 -6.33 9.39 -46.79
C GLU A 154 -7.79 9.40 -47.24
N SER A 155 -8.52 10.51 -47.07
CA SER A 155 -9.93 10.60 -47.50
C SER A 155 -10.11 10.67 -49.01
N ARG A 156 -9.05 10.97 -49.78
CA ARG A 156 -9.05 11.02 -51.25
C ARG A 156 -8.70 9.68 -51.93
N GLN A 157 -8.42 8.62 -51.18
CA GLN A 157 -8.16 7.30 -51.76
C GLN A 157 -9.49 6.56 -51.98
N ASP A 158 -9.83 6.32 -53.26
CA ASP A 158 -10.99 5.51 -53.66
C ASP A 158 -10.92 4.10 -53.05
N ALA A 159 -12.05 3.64 -52.51
CA ALA A 159 -12.18 2.38 -51.78
C ALA A 159 -11.98 1.11 -52.64
N ASP A 160 -11.91 1.23 -53.97
CA ASP A 160 -11.90 0.11 -54.92
C ASP A 160 -10.55 -0.14 -55.62
N LEU A 161 -9.48 0.56 -55.23
CA LEU A 161 -8.13 0.32 -55.78
C LEU A 161 -7.19 -0.23 -54.70
N PRO A 162 -6.34 -1.22 -55.03
CA PRO A 162 -5.39 -1.79 -54.07
C PRO A 162 -4.46 -0.69 -53.53
N LEU A 163 -4.28 -0.72 -52.21
CA LEU A 163 -3.52 0.21 -51.39
C LEU A 163 -2.20 0.64 -52.07
N LYS A 164 -2.19 1.79 -52.75
CA LYS A 164 -0.94 2.42 -53.16
C LYS A 164 -0.24 2.88 -51.88
N THR A 165 0.86 2.22 -51.55
CA THR A 165 1.71 2.41 -50.36
C THR A 165 2.44 3.77 -50.31
N GLY A 166 1.91 4.79 -50.98
CA GLY A 166 2.56 6.08 -51.27
C GLY A 166 2.08 7.27 -50.44
N GLY A 167 1.26 7.06 -49.40
CA GLY A 167 1.03 8.10 -48.39
C GLY A 167 2.28 8.25 -47.52
N LYS A 168 2.79 9.48 -47.35
CA LYS A 168 3.86 9.73 -46.37
C LYS A 168 3.34 9.30 -45.00
N ARG A 169 3.89 8.22 -44.45
CA ARG A 169 3.59 7.73 -43.10
C ARG A 169 3.79 8.90 -42.14
N LEU A 170 2.81 9.16 -41.27
CA LEU A 170 2.92 10.20 -40.24
C LEU A 170 4.21 9.97 -39.45
N THR A 171 5.05 10.99 -39.38
CA THR A 171 6.29 11.00 -38.59
C THR A 171 6.23 12.12 -37.56
N PRO A 172 6.77 11.91 -36.36
CA PRO A 172 6.93 12.99 -35.39
C PRO A 172 7.85 14.09 -35.94
N ASP A 173 7.59 15.34 -35.57
CA ASP A 173 8.43 16.52 -35.86
C ASP A 173 9.79 16.38 -35.16
N TRP A 174 9.77 15.88 -33.93
CA TRP A 174 10.96 15.49 -33.18
C TRP A 174 10.61 14.41 -32.15
N THR A 175 11.65 13.68 -31.73
CA THR A 175 11.57 12.65 -30.70
C THR A 175 12.66 12.83 -29.66
N PHE A 176 12.36 12.60 -28.39
CA PHE A 176 13.32 12.62 -27.29
C PHE A 176 13.18 11.35 -26.44
N VAL A 177 14.27 10.62 -26.23
CA VAL A 177 14.26 9.37 -25.44
C VAL A 177 14.29 9.71 -23.96
N LEU A 178 13.21 9.41 -23.24
CA LEU A 178 13.10 9.62 -21.79
C LEU A 178 13.79 8.49 -21.01
N GLY A 179 13.78 7.28 -21.53
CA GLY A 179 14.32 6.08 -20.86
C GLY A 179 13.34 5.40 -19.90
N GLU A 180 12.24 6.07 -19.54
CA GLU A 180 11.15 5.59 -18.69
C GLU A 180 9.77 5.98 -19.24
N GLN A 181 8.70 5.42 -18.65
CA GLN A 181 7.33 5.82 -18.98
C GLN A 181 6.99 7.14 -18.29
N ALA A 182 6.13 7.96 -18.91
CA ALA A 182 5.67 9.22 -18.32
C ALA A 182 4.26 9.07 -17.73
N LEU A 183 4.05 9.63 -16.54
CA LEU A 183 2.77 9.63 -15.85
C LEU A 183 1.84 10.74 -16.38
N ASP A 184 2.40 11.92 -16.64
CA ASP A 184 1.70 13.07 -17.23
C ASP A 184 2.70 13.96 -18.00
N LEU A 185 2.20 14.91 -18.79
CA LEU A 185 3.00 15.81 -19.62
C LEU A 185 2.84 17.27 -19.24
N GLY A 186 3.95 17.99 -19.37
CA GLY A 186 4.02 19.43 -19.20
C GLY A 186 5.12 20.02 -20.08
N GLN A 187 5.32 21.32 -19.99
CA GLN A 187 6.42 21.96 -20.69
C GLN A 187 7.75 21.62 -20.00
N ILE A 188 8.66 20.96 -20.74
CA ILE A 188 9.97 20.55 -20.23
C ILE A 188 10.93 21.74 -20.23
N ARG A 189 11.63 21.94 -19.10
CA ARG A 189 12.68 22.96 -18.96
C ARG A 189 13.92 22.47 -18.24
N PHE A 190 13.75 21.63 -17.24
CA PHE A 190 14.82 21.02 -16.44
C PHE A 190 14.47 19.56 -16.14
N MET A 191 15.48 18.77 -15.76
CA MET A 191 15.32 17.39 -15.32
C MET A 191 15.82 17.25 -13.88
N LYS A 192 15.06 16.53 -13.05
CA LYS A 192 15.45 16.17 -11.69
C LYS A 192 15.18 14.68 -11.48
N LYS A 193 16.22 13.94 -11.07
CA LYS A 193 16.03 12.57 -10.58
C LYS A 193 15.33 12.61 -9.22
N LEU A 194 14.20 11.92 -9.11
CA LEU A 194 13.47 11.75 -7.85
C LEU A 194 13.94 10.46 -7.18
N GLU A 195 14.08 10.48 -5.86
CA GLU A 195 14.46 9.29 -5.05
C GLU A 195 13.23 8.55 -4.50
N PHE A 196 12.05 8.89 -4.98
CA PHE A 196 10.77 8.36 -4.55
C PHE A 196 9.82 8.29 -5.75
N ASN A 197 8.75 7.50 -5.62
CA ASN A 197 7.75 7.34 -6.68
C ASN A 197 6.73 8.48 -6.64
N PRO A 198 6.69 9.38 -7.66
CA PRO A 198 5.68 10.42 -7.73
C PRO A 198 4.32 9.82 -8.08
N SER A 199 3.25 10.38 -7.51
CA SER A 199 1.87 9.98 -7.81
C SER A 199 1.17 10.95 -8.76
N CYS A 200 1.42 12.25 -8.61
CA CYS A 200 0.92 13.31 -9.49
C CYS A 200 1.78 14.57 -9.36
N PHE A 201 1.70 15.47 -10.36
CA PHE A 201 2.37 16.76 -10.30
C PHE A 201 1.52 17.87 -10.93
N LEU A 202 1.83 19.12 -10.56
CA LEU A 202 1.19 20.30 -11.14
C LEU A 202 2.17 21.48 -11.14
N PRO A 203 2.63 21.93 -12.33
CA PRO A 203 3.30 23.21 -12.45
C PRO A 203 2.30 24.34 -12.18
N TYR A 204 2.68 25.31 -11.36
CA TYR A 204 1.85 26.48 -11.06
C TYR A 204 2.66 27.77 -11.15
N SER A 205 1.96 28.90 -11.20
CA SER A 205 2.57 30.22 -11.39
C SER A 205 3.64 30.50 -10.33
N SER A 206 4.86 30.79 -10.78
CA SER A 206 5.91 31.31 -9.90
C SER A 206 5.66 32.78 -9.59
N VAL A 207 6.05 33.17 -8.38
CA VAL A 207 6.10 34.56 -7.92
C VAL A 207 7.38 35.27 -8.33
N THR A 208 8.37 34.54 -8.85
CA THR A 208 9.66 35.10 -9.26
C THR A 208 9.90 34.87 -10.74
N ASP A 209 10.28 35.94 -11.43
CA ASP A 209 10.54 35.89 -12.87
C ASP A 209 11.60 34.84 -13.21
N GLY A 210 11.32 34.07 -14.26
CA GLY A 210 12.24 33.07 -14.79
C GLY A 210 12.19 31.70 -14.14
N THR A 211 11.61 31.54 -12.93
CA THR A 211 11.51 30.23 -12.26
C THR A 211 10.13 29.60 -12.45
N THR A 212 10.03 28.29 -12.25
CA THR A 212 8.76 27.55 -12.29
C THR A 212 8.53 26.83 -10.98
N ASN A 213 7.35 27.02 -10.38
CA ASN A 213 6.98 26.27 -9.20
C ASN A 213 6.23 24.99 -9.59
N LEU A 214 6.47 23.92 -8.83
CA LEU A 214 5.92 22.60 -9.06
C LEU A 214 5.39 22.03 -7.75
N LEU A 215 4.10 21.68 -7.72
CA LEU A 215 3.54 20.80 -6.71
C LEU A 215 3.76 19.35 -7.13
N LEU A 216 4.24 18.52 -6.21
CA LEU A 216 4.54 17.12 -6.43
C LEU A 216 3.96 16.29 -5.28
N GLY A 217 3.05 15.37 -5.62
CA GLY A 217 2.58 14.34 -4.72
C GLY A 217 3.36 13.05 -4.91
N ASN A 218 3.51 12.25 -3.85
CA ASN A 218 4.17 10.96 -3.94
C ASN A 218 3.41 9.85 -3.19
N HIS A 219 3.83 8.60 -3.41
CA HIS A 219 3.24 7.43 -2.78
C HIS A 219 3.57 7.26 -1.28
N THR A 220 4.32 8.18 -0.67
CA THR A 220 4.58 8.21 0.79
C THR A 220 3.71 9.24 1.50
N ASN A 221 2.59 9.65 0.89
CA ASN A 221 1.69 10.69 1.37
C ASN A 221 2.37 12.06 1.57
N MET A 222 3.43 12.39 0.83
CA MET A 222 4.08 13.69 0.92
C MET A 222 3.65 14.60 -0.22
N LEU A 223 3.31 15.84 0.12
CA LEU A 223 3.14 16.95 -0.80
C LEU A 223 4.39 17.82 -0.75
N GLN A 224 5.06 17.99 -1.88
CA GLN A 224 6.28 18.76 -2.00
C GLN A 224 6.09 19.93 -2.97
N VAL A 225 6.69 21.07 -2.63
CA VAL A 225 6.76 22.26 -3.48
C VAL A 225 8.20 22.42 -3.91
N TYR A 226 8.44 22.34 -5.21
CA TYR A 226 9.72 22.65 -5.82
C TYR A 226 9.65 24.03 -6.48
N GLN A 227 10.74 24.76 -6.38
CA GLN A 227 11.05 25.87 -7.28
C GLN A 227 12.19 25.40 -8.17
N ASP A 228 11.90 25.24 -9.45
CA ASP A 228 12.71 24.52 -10.43
C ASP A 228 13.08 23.11 -9.91
N VAL A 229 14.35 22.88 -9.58
CA VAL A 229 14.85 21.61 -9.04
C VAL A 229 15.03 21.60 -7.51
N THR A 230 14.80 22.76 -6.86
CA THR A 230 15.06 22.98 -5.43
C THR A 230 13.79 22.77 -4.62
N LEU A 231 13.84 21.88 -3.63
CA LEU A 231 12.73 21.68 -2.69
C LEU A 231 12.60 22.93 -1.80
N LYS A 232 11.41 23.54 -1.77
CA LYS A 232 11.12 24.74 -0.97
C LYS A 232 10.24 24.44 0.23
N TRP A 233 9.33 23.48 0.10
CA TRP A 233 8.38 23.15 1.15
C TRP A 233 7.94 21.70 1.00
N ALA A 234 7.65 21.04 2.11
CA ALA A 234 7.07 19.71 2.13
C ALA A 234 6.14 19.56 3.33
N ALA A 235 5.01 18.88 3.14
CA ALA A 235 4.15 18.46 4.23
C ALA A 235 3.59 17.07 3.97
N GLN A 236 3.21 16.41 5.06
CA GLN A 236 2.54 15.12 5.02
C GLN A 236 1.03 15.33 4.84
N LEU A 237 0.45 14.59 3.90
CA LEU A 237 -0.98 14.44 3.69
C LEU A 237 -1.48 13.19 4.43
N SER A 238 -2.79 13.12 4.67
CA SER A 238 -3.43 11.93 5.26
C SER A 238 -3.63 10.78 4.25
N PHE A 239 -3.34 11.00 2.97
CA PHE A 239 -3.52 10.03 1.87
C PHE A 239 -2.56 10.31 0.70
N VAL A 240 -2.43 9.34 -0.22
CA VAL A 240 -1.69 9.51 -1.49
C VAL A 240 -2.56 10.32 -2.47
N PRO A 241 -2.12 11.50 -2.93
CA PRO A 241 -2.89 12.27 -3.89
C PRO A 241 -2.72 11.69 -5.31
N VAL A 242 -3.83 11.45 -6.01
CA VAL A 242 -3.86 11.08 -7.44
C VAL A 242 -4.00 12.30 -8.35
N ALA A 243 -4.53 13.40 -7.83
CA ALA A 243 -4.61 14.68 -8.53
C ALA A 243 -4.49 15.85 -7.55
N ILE A 244 -3.77 16.90 -7.99
CA ILE A 244 -3.59 18.13 -7.22
C ILE A 244 -3.90 19.34 -8.12
N ARG A 245 -4.62 20.33 -7.58
CA ARG A 245 -4.90 21.62 -8.24
C ARG A 245 -4.71 22.78 -7.26
N VAL A 246 -4.35 23.95 -7.79
CA VAL A 246 -4.34 25.20 -7.02
C VAL A 246 -5.62 25.97 -7.32
N ALA A 247 -6.37 26.31 -6.28
CA ALA A 247 -7.66 26.97 -6.34
C ALA A 247 -7.62 28.38 -5.75
N ASN A 248 -8.36 29.28 -6.40
CA ASN A 248 -8.62 30.62 -5.88
C ASN A 248 -10.11 30.72 -5.51
N PHE A 249 -10.37 30.94 -4.22
CA PHE A 249 -11.67 31.28 -3.67
C PHE A 249 -11.76 32.81 -3.51
N PRO A 250 -12.98 33.39 -3.47
CA PRO A 250 -13.17 34.84 -3.40
C PRO A 250 -12.33 35.53 -2.30
N GLU A 251 -12.23 34.90 -1.14
CA GLU A 251 -11.51 35.41 0.03
C GLU A 251 -10.16 34.71 0.28
N LEU A 252 -9.85 33.64 -0.47
CA LEU A 252 -8.67 32.81 -0.21
C LEU A 252 -8.05 32.30 -1.51
N LYS A 253 -6.90 32.88 -1.88
CA LYS A 253 -6.13 32.48 -3.07
C LYS A 253 -5.09 31.43 -2.73
N GLY A 254 -4.70 30.63 -3.73
CA GLY A 254 -3.59 29.69 -3.60
C GLY A 254 -3.87 28.46 -2.74
N VAL A 255 -5.13 28.05 -2.60
CA VAL A 255 -5.47 26.84 -1.85
C VAL A 255 -5.07 25.61 -2.65
N VAL A 256 -4.34 24.69 -2.04
CA VAL A 256 -4.00 23.42 -2.64
C VAL A 256 -5.16 22.45 -2.41
N VAL A 257 -5.67 21.88 -3.50
CA VAL A 257 -6.75 20.90 -3.47
C VAL A 257 -6.20 19.56 -3.93
N SER A 258 -6.31 18.55 -3.07
CA SER A 258 -5.79 17.21 -3.27
C SER A 258 -6.92 16.20 -3.29
N LEU A 259 -6.88 15.26 -4.23
CA LEU A 259 -7.86 14.18 -4.40
C LEU A 259 -7.15 12.82 -4.31
N SER A 260 -7.73 11.87 -3.59
CA SER A 260 -7.27 10.46 -3.53
C SER A 260 -8.03 9.55 -4.49
N SER A 261 -7.53 8.34 -4.72
CA SER A 261 -8.23 7.27 -5.45
C SER A 261 -9.55 6.86 -4.79
N ASP A 262 -9.63 6.99 -3.47
CA ASP A 262 -10.75 6.50 -2.66
C ASP A 262 -11.84 7.57 -2.46
N GLY A 263 -11.69 8.72 -3.13
CA GLY A 263 -12.65 9.82 -3.09
C GLY A 263 -12.44 10.84 -1.96
N HIS A 264 -11.38 10.71 -1.14
CA HIS A 264 -11.02 11.78 -0.19
C HIS A 264 -10.60 13.05 -0.94
N LEU A 265 -11.26 14.16 -0.63
CA LEU A 265 -10.96 15.50 -1.14
C LEU A 265 -10.50 16.40 0.03
N LEU A 266 -9.32 17.00 -0.09
CA LEU A 266 -8.76 17.89 0.92
C LEU A 266 -8.42 19.25 0.29
N CYS A 267 -8.90 20.33 0.91
CA CYS A 267 -8.47 21.70 0.63
C CYS A 267 -7.55 22.16 1.77
N SER A 268 -6.30 22.49 1.46
CA SER A 268 -5.28 22.91 2.42
C SER A 268 -4.57 24.17 1.97
N TYR A 269 -4.19 25.03 2.91
CA TYR A 269 -3.26 26.12 2.68
C TYR A 269 -1.85 25.68 3.07
N MET A 270 -0.82 26.31 2.50
CA MET A 270 0.56 26.08 2.93
C MET A 270 0.77 26.72 4.30
N GLY A 271 1.21 25.94 5.28
CA GLY A 271 1.51 26.44 6.62
C GLY A 271 2.63 27.49 6.56
N THR A 272 2.42 28.63 7.23
CA THR A 272 3.34 29.77 7.22
C THR A 272 4.36 29.74 8.36
N ASP A 273 4.13 28.95 9.40
CA ASP A 273 5.04 28.86 10.54
C ASP A 273 5.87 27.58 10.49
N PRO A 274 7.22 27.67 10.36
CA PRO A 274 8.04 26.56 10.79
C PRO A 274 7.73 26.33 12.26
N SER A 275 7.21 25.15 12.59
CA SER A 275 7.04 24.78 13.99
C SER A 275 8.43 24.75 14.61
N PHE A 276 8.77 25.79 15.36
CA PHE A 276 9.79 25.65 16.38
C PHE A 276 9.24 24.59 17.34
N PHE A 277 9.74 23.37 17.21
CA PHE A 277 9.50 22.34 18.19
C PHE A 277 10.19 22.79 19.48
N SER A 278 9.56 23.69 20.24
CA SER A 278 9.84 23.81 21.64
C SER A 278 9.07 22.67 22.28
N THR A 279 9.78 21.69 22.83
CA THR A 279 9.19 20.78 23.82
C THR A 279 8.30 21.62 24.73
N PRO A 280 6.98 21.34 24.82
CA PRO A 280 6.13 22.04 25.77
C PRO A 280 6.87 21.96 27.10
N LYS A 281 7.08 23.11 27.76
CA LYS A 281 7.65 23.11 29.10
C LYS A 281 6.69 22.25 29.92
N VAL A 282 7.08 21.01 30.14
CA VAL A 282 6.39 20.13 31.05
C VAL A 282 6.51 20.87 32.37
N ASP A 283 5.41 21.45 32.85
CA ASP A 283 5.29 21.73 34.27
C ASP A 283 5.51 20.36 34.90
N ALA A 284 6.72 20.15 35.38
CA ALA A 284 7.11 18.92 36.01
C ALA A 284 6.12 18.75 37.15
N ARG A 285 5.16 17.83 36.98
CA ARG A 285 4.59 17.16 38.14
C ARG A 285 5.81 16.58 38.82
N GLU A 286 6.20 17.20 39.92
CA GLU A 286 7.36 16.81 40.72
C GLU A 286 7.23 15.30 40.92
N ALA A 287 8.08 14.54 40.23
CA ALA A 287 8.18 13.12 40.49
C ALA A 287 8.62 13.00 41.95
N ASP A 288 7.93 12.18 42.73
CA ASP A 288 8.26 11.97 44.14
C ASP A 288 9.61 11.24 44.21
N TYR A 289 10.71 12.01 44.24
CA TYR A 289 12.08 11.52 44.17
C TYR A 289 12.40 10.57 45.33
N GLU A 290 11.69 10.67 46.45
CA GLU A 290 11.87 9.78 47.61
C GLU A 290 11.38 8.36 47.31
N GLN A 291 10.23 8.23 46.66
CA GLN A 291 9.67 6.92 46.31
C GLN A 291 10.54 6.21 45.26
N VAL A 292 11.03 6.96 44.27
CA VAL A 292 11.91 6.43 43.22
C VAL A 292 13.28 5.99 43.79
N ASP A 293 13.85 6.75 44.72
CA ASP A 293 15.13 6.39 45.36
C ASP A 293 14.99 5.18 46.31
N ALA A 294 13.87 5.07 47.02
CA ALA A 294 13.57 3.91 47.86
C ALA A 294 13.47 2.61 47.04
N ASP A 295 12.75 2.64 45.92
CA ASP A 295 12.62 1.49 45.02
C ASP A 295 13.95 1.14 44.34
N MET A 296 14.73 2.15 43.93
CA MET A 296 16.06 1.95 43.36
C MET A 296 17.01 1.26 44.35
N LYS A 297 17.03 1.71 45.62
CA LYS A 297 17.84 1.08 46.67
C LYS A 297 17.41 -0.36 46.94
N LYS A 298 16.10 -0.62 46.94
CA LYS A 298 15.54 -1.96 47.14
C LYS A 298 15.94 -2.91 46.01
N LEU A 299 15.81 -2.47 44.75
CA LEU A 299 16.19 -3.24 43.57
C LEU A 299 17.71 -3.48 43.51
N GLN A 300 18.53 -2.45 43.79
CA GLN A 300 19.99 -2.61 43.83
C GLN A 300 20.43 -3.59 44.93
N LYS A 301 19.72 -3.64 46.05
CA LYS A 301 19.98 -4.64 47.10
C LYS A 301 19.73 -6.05 46.59
N PHE A 302 18.59 -6.30 45.93
CA PHE A 302 18.31 -7.61 45.32
C PHE A 302 19.35 -7.99 44.26
N ILE A 303 19.77 -7.06 43.41
CA ILE A 303 20.80 -7.30 42.39
C ILE A 303 22.13 -7.68 43.06
N ARG A 304 22.58 -6.95 44.08
CA ARG A 304 23.83 -7.28 44.81
C ARG A 304 23.75 -8.66 45.47
N GLU A 305 22.59 -9.02 46.00
CA GLU A 305 22.38 -10.30 46.67
C GLU A 305 22.39 -11.46 45.65
N ALA A 306 21.77 -11.28 44.47
CA ALA A 306 21.81 -12.24 43.37
C ALA A 306 23.23 -12.41 42.79
N THR A 307 23.94 -11.30 42.53
CA THR A 307 25.31 -11.33 41.97
C THR A 307 26.31 -11.96 42.95
N ARG A 308 26.15 -11.76 44.27
CA ARG A 308 26.99 -12.41 45.30
C ARG A 308 26.85 -13.94 45.31
N THR A 309 25.73 -14.46 44.82
CA THR A 309 25.40 -15.90 44.88
C THR A 309 25.89 -16.66 43.64
N GLN A 310 26.40 -15.98 42.61
CA GLN A 310 26.86 -16.62 41.37
C GLN A 310 28.30 -17.18 41.42
N ASP A 311 29.13 -16.78 42.38
CA ASP A 311 30.58 -17.08 42.34
C ASP A 311 31.05 -18.27 43.21
N ILE A 312 30.14 -19.03 43.84
CA ILE A 312 30.52 -20.24 44.57
C ILE A 312 29.44 -21.29 44.31
N LEU A 313 29.85 -22.42 43.72
CA LEU A 313 29.13 -23.70 43.60
C LEU A 313 27.80 -23.73 44.36
N THR A 314 26.70 -23.97 43.63
CA THR A 314 25.35 -24.18 44.20
C THR A 314 25.44 -24.97 45.49
N LYS A 315 25.31 -24.28 46.63
CA LYS A 315 25.21 -24.97 47.92
C LYS A 315 23.97 -25.84 47.85
N SER A 316 24.17 -27.15 47.89
CA SER A 316 23.15 -28.19 47.86
C SER A 316 22.31 -28.24 49.14
N ASP A 317 22.05 -27.09 49.78
CA ASP A 317 21.21 -26.94 50.96
C ASP A 317 19.83 -26.36 50.62
N ALA A 318 19.50 -26.21 49.33
CA ALA A 318 18.12 -26.03 48.93
C ALA A 318 17.39 -27.33 49.23
N GLU A 319 16.53 -27.34 50.25
CA GLU A 319 15.60 -28.45 50.48
C GLU A 319 14.86 -28.71 49.16
N GLU A 320 15.11 -29.86 48.53
CA GLU A 320 14.49 -30.18 47.25
C GLU A 320 12.96 -30.11 47.38
N ASP A 321 12.36 -29.17 46.63
CA ASP A 321 10.92 -28.91 46.59
C ASP A 321 10.07 -30.16 46.32
N LEU A 322 10.64 -31.10 45.56
CA LEU A 322 10.03 -32.38 45.18
C LEU A 322 11.03 -33.52 45.39
N ILE A 323 10.57 -34.61 45.99
CA ILE A 323 11.30 -35.88 46.04
C ILE A 323 10.65 -36.84 45.03
N VAL A 324 11.43 -37.36 44.09
CA VAL A 324 10.98 -38.35 43.11
C VAL A 324 11.68 -39.67 43.37
N THR A 325 10.92 -40.74 43.63
CA THR A 325 11.45 -42.09 43.84
C THR A 325 10.81 -43.06 42.87
N ALA A 326 11.63 -43.72 42.05
CA ALA A 326 11.20 -44.77 41.13
C ALA A 326 11.49 -46.15 41.73
N THR A 327 10.53 -47.05 41.66
CA THR A 327 10.64 -48.46 42.08
C THR A 327 10.23 -49.37 40.93
N VAL A 328 11.14 -50.22 40.50
CA VAL A 328 10.93 -51.20 39.43
C VAL A 328 10.55 -52.54 40.07
N SER A 329 9.49 -53.18 39.57
CA SER A 329 9.09 -54.53 40.02
C SER A 329 10.19 -55.54 39.75
N SER A 330 10.45 -56.45 40.71
CA SER A 330 11.40 -57.56 40.56
C SER A 330 10.81 -58.76 39.81
N SER A 331 9.51 -58.72 39.48
CA SER A 331 8.79 -59.77 38.76
C SER A 331 8.14 -59.23 37.50
N MET A 332 8.10 -60.06 36.47
CA MET A 332 7.42 -59.77 35.21
C MET A 332 5.91 -59.71 35.40
N ASP A 333 5.22 -58.85 34.64
CA ASP A 333 3.77 -58.73 34.72
C ASP A 333 3.09 -59.97 34.10
N SER A 334 2.06 -60.51 34.78
CA SER A 334 1.26 -61.66 34.32
C SER A 334 -0.24 -61.38 34.51
N PRO A 335 -1.02 -61.10 33.45
CA PRO A 335 -0.62 -61.01 32.04
C PRO A 335 0.20 -59.74 31.74
N SER A 336 1.01 -59.78 30.68
CA SER A 336 1.77 -58.61 30.25
C SER A 336 0.86 -57.44 29.85
N GLN A 337 1.33 -56.23 30.15
CA GLN A 337 0.71 -54.96 29.82
C GLN A 337 1.32 -54.30 28.56
N ALA A 338 2.15 -55.03 27.79
CA ALA A 338 2.73 -54.51 26.55
C ALA A 338 1.64 -54.19 25.50
N LEU A 339 1.79 -53.07 24.79
CA LEU A 339 0.80 -52.57 23.82
C LEU A 339 0.93 -53.22 22.42
N ILE A 340 1.87 -54.13 22.23
CA ILE A 340 2.14 -54.78 20.94
C ILE A 340 1.62 -56.22 21.02
N GLN A 341 0.76 -56.56 20.06
CA GLN A 341 0.28 -57.94 19.87
C GLN A 341 1.37 -58.71 19.10
N ASP A 342 2.11 -59.52 19.84
CA ASP A 342 2.95 -60.63 19.35
C ASP A 342 4.25 -60.28 18.60
N MET A 343 5.37 -60.79 19.10
CA MET A 343 6.60 -60.98 18.33
C MET A 343 6.75 -62.47 18.07
N ASP A 344 6.45 -62.92 16.84
CA ASP A 344 6.58 -64.33 16.41
C ASP A 344 5.77 -65.31 17.31
N ASP A 345 4.48 -65.04 17.51
CA ASP A 345 3.51 -65.84 18.31
C ASP A 345 3.84 -65.98 19.82
N LEU A 346 4.76 -65.14 20.35
CA LEU A 346 5.09 -65.08 21.77
C LEU A 346 4.66 -63.75 22.41
N PRO A 347 4.11 -63.76 23.63
CA PRO A 347 3.73 -62.54 24.33
C PRO A 347 4.97 -61.72 24.71
N VAL A 348 4.94 -60.41 24.43
CA VAL A 348 6.02 -59.49 24.82
C VAL A 348 6.01 -59.31 26.34
N PRO A 349 7.10 -59.56 27.07
CA PRO A 349 7.16 -59.38 28.51
C PRO A 349 7.19 -57.89 28.91
N SER A 350 6.49 -57.51 29.98
CA SER A 350 6.49 -56.13 30.53
C SER A 350 6.77 -56.11 32.03
N VAL A 351 7.44 -55.06 32.50
CA VAL A 351 7.73 -54.85 33.93
C VAL A 351 7.07 -53.55 34.40
N THR A 352 6.24 -53.65 35.44
CA THR A 352 5.65 -52.47 36.08
C THR A 352 6.71 -51.64 36.83
N VAL A 353 6.73 -50.34 36.55
CA VAL A 353 7.51 -49.31 37.24
C VAL A 353 6.54 -48.36 37.94
N GLN A 354 6.77 -48.12 39.23
CA GLN A 354 6.03 -47.14 40.01
C GLN A 354 6.92 -45.94 40.33
N VAL A 355 6.41 -44.73 40.09
CA VAL A 355 7.08 -43.49 40.46
C VAL A 355 6.24 -42.77 41.49
N LYS A 356 6.82 -42.56 42.67
CA LYS A 356 6.24 -41.77 43.74
C LYS A 356 6.88 -40.37 43.74
N VAL A 357 6.04 -39.35 43.58
CA VAL A 357 6.40 -37.94 43.68
C VAL A 357 5.86 -37.41 45.00
N LYS A 358 6.71 -36.81 45.83
CA LYS A 358 6.32 -36.22 47.12
C LYS A 358 6.71 -34.74 47.15
N ALA A 359 5.75 -33.87 47.40
CA ALA A 359 5.99 -32.43 47.47
C ALA A 359 6.37 -31.97 48.88
N ARG A 360 7.39 -31.11 48.97
CA ARG A 360 7.79 -30.40 50.19
C ARG A 360 7.29 -28.96 50.22
N CYS A 361 6.96 -28.39 49.06
CA CYS A 361 6.34 -27.07 48.93
C CYS A 361 5.00 -27.15 48.19
N VAL A 362 4.31 -26.02 48.03
CA VAL A 362 3.10 -25.95 47.19
C VAL A 362 3.52 -25.91 45.74
N VAL A 363 2.99 -26.84 44.93
CA VAL A 363 3.38 -27.02 43.54
C VAL A 363 2.17 -26.92 42.62
N GLN A 364 2.29 -26.09 41.58
CA GLN A 364 1.26 -25.89 40.56
C GLN A 364 1.66 -26.59 39.24
N SER A 365 0.66 -27.14 38.56
CA SER A 365 0.76 -27.86 37.27
C SER A 365 1.96 -28.83 37.14
N PRO A 366 2.16 -29.78 38.08
CA PRO A 366 3.22 -30.77 37.94
C PRO A 366 2.97 -31.70 36.74
N LYS A 367 3.98 -31.86 35.88
CA LYS A 367 3.98 -32.78 34.74
C LYS A 367 5.17 -33.73 34.85
N LEU A 368 4.90 -35.03 34.81
CA LEU A 368 5.92 -36.09 34.85
C LEU A 368 6.09 -36.68 33.45
N THR A 369 7.34 -36.82 33.01
CA THR A 369 7.71 -37.41 31.72
C THR A 369 8.73 -38.51 31.93
N VAL A 370 8.56 -39.64 31.26
CA VAL A 370 9.42 -40.81 31.30
C VAL A 370 10.18 -40.91 29.98
N SER A 371 11.50 -41.09 30.04
CA SER A 371 12.37 -41.18 28.87
C SER A 371 13.19 -42.47 28.93
N LEU A 372 13.00 -43.34 27.94
CA LEU A 372 13.77 -44.56 27.71
C LEU A 372 14.43 -44.50 26.32
N GLN A 373 15.56 -45.18 26.16
CA GLN A 373 16.21 -45.31 24.86
C GLN A 373 15.56 -46.44 24.03
N PRO A 374 15.33 -46.24 22.72
CA PRO A 374 14.92 -47.33 21.83
C PRO A 374 15.94 -48.48 21.90
N PRO A 375 15.49 -49.74 21.90
CA PRO A 375 14.15 -50.24 21.61
C PRO A 375 13.22 -50.38 22.84
N LEU A 376 13.54 -49.82 24.01
CA LEU A 376 12.63 -49.85 25.16
C LEU A 376 11.47 -48.86 24.96
N ALA A 377 10.27 -49.29 25.35
CA ALA A 377 9.06 -48.48 25.31
C ALA A 377 8.28 -48.61 26.63
N VAL A 378 7.39 -47.64 26.87
CA VAL A 378 6.49 -47.64 28.03
C VAL A 378 5.04 -47.60 27.57
N THR A 379 4.13 -48.09 28.41
CA THR A 379 2.69 -48.00 28.16
C THR A 379 2.18 -46.56 28.14
N GLN A 380 2.80 -45.69 28.95
CA GLN A 380 2.49 -44.26 29.02
C GLN A 380 3.75 -43.48 29.42
N ASP A 381 4.11 -42.48 28.62
CA ASP A 381 5.34 -41.69 28.76
C ASP A 381 5.13 -40.34 29.46
N GLN A 382 3.87 -39.87 29.56
CA GLN A 382 3.52 -38.58 30.16
C GLN A 382 2.34 -38.67 31.12
N PHE A 383 2.47 -37.99 32.26
CA PHE A 383 1.44 -37.89 33.30
C PHE A 383 1.25 -36.44 33.72
N VAL A 384 0.01 -35.96 33.65
CA VAL A 384 -0.38 -34.66 34.23
C VAL A 384 -0.86 -34.94 35.65
N LEU A 385 -0.19 -34.34 36.63
CA LEU A 385 -0.50 -34.52 38.05
C LEU A 385 -1.33 -33.32 38.55
N GLU A 386 -2.24 -33.58 39.48
CA GLU A 386 -2.98 -32.52 40.15
C GLU A 386 -2.05 -31.64 41.00
N PRO A 387 -2.41 -30.37 41.24
CA PRO A 387 -1.68 -29.50 42.17
C PRO A 387 -1.44 -30.19 43.53
N MET A 388 -0.22 -30.03 44.04
CA MET A 388 0.23 -30.71 45.26
C MET A 388 0.51 -29.69 46.35
N GLY A 389 -0.08 -29.90 47.52
CA GLY A 389 0.27 -29.16 48.74
C GLY A 389 1.46 -29.81 49.46
N VAL A 390 1.98 -29.09 50.47
CA VAL A 390 3.08 -29.56 51.32
C VAL A 390 2.79 -30.94 51.90
N GLY A 391 3.69 -31.89 51.70
CA GLY A 391 3.61 -33.25 52.23
C GLY A 391 2.73 -34.21 51.42
N LYS A 392 1.95 -33.74 50.42
CA LYS A 392 1.16 -34.60 49.55
C LYS A 392 2.10 -35.47 48.70
N SER A 393 1.71 -36.73 48.47
CA SER A 393 2.43 -37.62 47.55
C SER A 393 1.47 -38.28 46.58
N THR A 394 1.89 -38.40 45.32
CA THR A 394 1.15 -39.07 44.26
C THR A 394 2.02 -40.18 43.68
N VAL A 395 1.41 -41.32 43.36
CA VAL A 395 2.08 -42.46 42.74
C VAL A 395 1.49 -42.66 41.36
N VAL A 396 2.34 -42.77 40.35
CA VAL A 396 1.98 -43.17 38.99
C VAL A 396 2.64 -44.49 38.67
N ALA A 397 1.98 -45.32 37.86
CA ALA A 397 2.50 -46.61 37.43
C ALA A 397 2.40 -46.72 35.91
N PHE A 398 3.44 -47.27 35.29
CA PHE A 398 3.49 -47.63 33.89
C PHE A 398 4.28 -48.92 33.73
N SER A 399 4.11 -49.61 32.61
CA SER A 399 4.88 -50.82 32.32
C SER A 399 5.90 -50.54 31.22
N ALA A 400 7.15 -50.92 31.46
CA ALA A 400 8.22 -50.85 30.48
C ALA A 400 8.36 -52.21 29.78
N PHE A 401 8.55 -52.21 28.46
CA PHE A 401 8.67 -53.42 27.65
C PHE A 401 9.64 -53.21 26.47
N LEU A 402 10.10 -54.32 25.90
CA LEU A 402 10.97 -54.29 24.72
C LEU A 402 10.13 -54.15 23.45
N ASN A 403 10.32 -53.06 22.72
CA ASN A 403 9.68 -52.78 21.44
C ASN A 403 10.70 -52.90 20.29
N GLY A 404 11.12 -54.14 20.00
CA GLY A 404 12.06 -54.42 18.92
C GLY A 404 12.64 -55.83 18.98
N ARG A 405 13.31 -56.24 17.89
CA ARG A 405 13.93 -57.57 17.74
C ARG A 405 15.39 -57.63 18.19
N TYR A 406 15.94 -56.53 18.71
CA TYR A 406 17.34 -56.41 19.15
C TYR A 406 17.39 -55.92 20.60
N PRO A 407 18.44 -56.29 21.37
CA PRO A 407 18.59 -55.84 22.76
C PRO A 407 18.90 -54.35 22.83
N ALA A 408 18.46 -53.69 23.91
CA ALA A 408 18.80 -52.31 24.18
C ALA A 408 20.29 -52.16 24.56
N ALA A 409 20.91 -51.06 24.12
CA ALA A 409 22.29 -50.75 24.47
C ALA A 409 22.45 -50.38 25.95
N ASP A 410 21.38 -49.85 26.57
CA ASP A 410 21.29 -49.50 27.98
C ASP A 410 19.86 -49.78 28.49
N LEU A 411 19.76 -50.25 29.74
CA LEU A 411 18.49 -50.50 30.43
C LEU A 411 18.11 -49.37 31.38
N SER A 412 18.88 -48.27 31.40
CA SER A 412 18.56 -47.09 32.19
C SER A 412 17.37 -46.31 31.63
N GLY A 413 16.69 -45.62 32.53
CA GLY A 413 15.55 -44.76 32.22
C GLY A 413 15.55 -43.53 33.10
N TYR A 414 15.10 -42.41 32.54
CA TYR A 414 15.01 -41.15 33.27
C TYR A 414 13.56 -40.74 33.48
N VAL A 415 13.28 -40.23 34.67
CA VAL A 415 11.99 -39.60 34.98
C VAL A 415 12.25 -38.14 35.30
N THR A 416 11.56 -37.26 34.59
CA THR A 416 11.68 -35.81 34.74
C THR A 416 10.34 -35.24 35.18
N VAL A 417 10.35 -34.40 36.22
CA VAL A 417 9.16 -33.69 36.70
C VAL A 417 9.37 -32.20 36.53
N SER A 418 8.49 -31.55 35.76
CA SER A 418 8.45 -30.10 35.60
C SER A 418 7.28 -29.53 36.39
N TYR A 419 7.49 -28.39 37.05
CA TYR A 419 6.47 -27.74 37.87
C TYR A 419 6.67 -26.23 37.98
N SER A 420 5.65 -25.53 38.48
CA SER A 420 5.72 -24.11 38.85
C SER A 420 5.50 -23.94 40.35
N SER A 421 6.38 -23.19 41.00
CA SER A 421 6.16 -22.72 42.38
C SER A 421 5.32 -21.45 42.35
N PRO A 422 4.30 -21.30 43.22
CA PRO A 422 3.67 -20.01 43.43
C PRO A 422 4.71 -19.03 44.02
N THR A 423 4.77 -17.83 43.45
CA THR A 423 5.60 -16.70 43.92
C THR A 423 5.02 -16.01 45.13
#